data_AF-A0A3D2Z0W3-F1
#
_entry.id   AF-A0A3D2Z0W3-F1
#
_cell.length_a   1.000
_cell.length_b   1.000
_cell.length_c   1.000
_cell.angle_alpha   90.00
_cell.angle_beta   90.00
_cell.angle_gamma   90.00
#
_symmetry.space_group_name_H-M   'P 1'
#
loop_
_entity.id
_entity.type
_entity.pdbx_description
1 polymer ?
#
loop_
_entity_poly.entity_id
_entity_poly.type
_entity_poly.pdbx_seq_one_letter_code
_entity_poly.pdbx_strand_id
1 'polypeptide(L)'
;MLKTQITRKPTDFDRIRIQLASPDTIRSWSHGEVTKPETINYRSFKPERDGLFCERTFGPVKDWNCHCGKYKGIRYRGVVCDRCGVEVTQAKVRRERLGHIELAVPVSHIWYFKSLPSRIGALLDISMRNLERVLYYESYVVMDPGDSEAEKGTLLTEEELMELREQNQTPVVGMGAPAVRDLLAEIDIEELSAELRARVRMETSIQRKQEALKRLKVVEAFRQSENRPNWMILEVIPVIPPDLRPLVPLEGGRFATSDLNDLYRRVINRNNR
;
A
#
# COMPACT_ATOMS: atom_id res chain seq x y z
N MET A 1 -31.79 35.03 11.84
CA MET A 1 -31.57 34.61 10.43
C MET A 1 -30.68 33.38 10.43
N LEU A 2 -31.30 32.19 10.31
CA LEU A 2 -30.58 30.92 10.18
C LEU A 2 -29.93 30.88 8.80
N LYS A 3 -28.60 30.81 8.74
CA LYS A 3 -27.86 30.59 7.50
C LYS A 3 -28.22 29.20 6.97
N THR A 4 -28.95 29.18 5.86
CA THR A 4 -29.21 27.99 5.06
C THR A 4 -27.87 27.36 4.69
N GLN A 5 -27.54 26.20 5.27
CA GLN A 5 -26.38 25.43 4.85
C GLN A 5 -26.64 24.95 3.42
N ILE A 6 -25.98 25.58 2.46
CA ILE A 6 -26.00 25.18 1.06
C ILE A 6 -25.32 23.81 0.99
N THR A 7 -26.10 22.76 0.77
CA THR A 7 -25.60 21.42 0.48
C THR A 7 -24.89 21.45 -0.86
N ARG A 8 -23.56 21.64 -0.86
CA ARG A 8 -22.70 21.56 -2.05
C ARG A 8 -22.89 20.18 -2.70
N LYS A 9 -23.14 20.16 -4.01
CA LYS A 9 -23.18 18.92 -4.79
C LYS A 9 -21.78 18.30 -4.84
N PRO A 10 -21.62 16.96 -4.96
CA PRO A 10 -20.32 16.29 -4.99
C PRO A 10 -19.37 16.75 -6.11
N THR A 11 -19.89 17.40 -7.15
CA THR A 11 -19.15 17.92 -8.30
C THR A 11 -18.61 19.34 -8.11
N ASP A 12 -18.84 19.95 -6.94
CA ASP A 12 -18.52 21.35 -6.67
C ASP A 12 -17.21 21.45 -5.88
N PHE A 13 -16.08 21.24 -6.58
CA PHE A 13 -14.74 21.42 -6.03
C PHE A 13 -13.91 22.35 -6.92
N ASP A 14 -13.13 23.24 -6.30
CA ASP A 14 -12.30 24.20 -7.01
C ASP A 14 -10.91 23.64 -7.39
N ARG A 15 -10.44 22.60 -6.67
CA ARG A 15 -9.08 22.05 -6.81
C ARG A 15 -9.06 20.55 -6.51
N ILE A 16 -8.15 19.84 -7.20
CA ILE A 16 -7.82 18.44 -6.94
C ILE A 16 -6.40 18.38 -6.38
N ARG A 17 -6.19 17.57 -5.34
CA ARG A 17 -4.88 17.31 -4.74
C ARG A 17 -4.60 15.80 -4.77
N ILE A 18 -3.36 15.44 -5.04
CA ILE A 18 -2.87 14.05 -4.97
C ILE A 18 -1.82 13.99 -3.86
N GLN A 19 -1.91 12.98 -3.02
CA GLN A 19 -0.98 12.70 -1.92
C GLN A 19 -0.73 11.20 -1.81
N LEU A 20 0.31 10.82 -1.07
CA LEU A 20 0.53 9.42 -0.71
C LEU A 20 -0.54 9.00 0.30
N ALA A 21 -1.04 7.79 0.15
CA ALA A 21 -1.99 7.21 1.10
C ALA A 21 -1.23 6.54 2.23
N SER A 22 -1.44 6.99 3.47
CA SER A 22 -0.93 6.25 4.64
C SER A 22 -1.68 4.92 4.81
N PRO A 23 -1.12 3.93 5.52
CA PRO A 23 -1.83 2.70 5.86
C PRO A 23 -3.18 2.96 6.54
N ASP A 24 -3.25 3.93 7.45
CA ASP A 24 -4.49 4.30 8.14
C ASP A 24 -5.50 4.94 7.20
N THR A 25 -5.03 5.75 6.25
CA THR A 25 -5.88 6.31 5.18
C THR A 25 -6.49 5.19 4.34
N ILE A 26 -5.71 4.18 3.95
CA ILE A 26 -6.20 3.03 3.17
C ILE A 26 -7.25 2.25 3.98
N ARG A 27 -7.01 1.99 5.28
CA ARG A 27 -7.98 1.35 6.18
C ARG A 27 -9.26 2.17 6.30
N SER A 28 -9.17 3.51 6.36
CA SER A 28 -10.33 4.40 6.45
C SER A 28 -11.24 4.38 5.23
N TRP A 29 -10.70 4.11 4.04
CA TRP A 29 -11.47 3.96 2.80
C TRP A 29 -12.17 2.60 2.73
N SER A 30 -11.65 1.62 3.47
CA SER A 30 -12.11 0.26 3.40
C SER A 30 -13.39 0.04 4.17
N HIS A 31 -14.28 -0.76 3.59
CA HIS A 31 -15.51 -1.23 4.22
C HIS A 31 -15.38 -2.65 4.80
N GLY A 32 -14.19 -3.25 4.70
CA GLY A 32 -13.91 -4.58 5.21
C GLY A 32 -12.66 -5.21 4.60
N GLU A 33 -12.07 -6.12 5.37
CA GLU A 33 -10.92 -6.90 4.94
C GLU A 33 -11.35 -8.07 4.03
N VAL A 34 -10.53 -8.36 3.02
CA VAL A 34 -10.67 -9.54 2.15
C VAL A 34 -9.61 -10.55 2.53
N THR A 35 -10.02 -11.58 3.28
CA THR A 35 -9.12 -12.62 3.78
C THR A 35 -9.05 -13.83 2.85
N LYS A 36 -10.08 -14.01 2.00
CA LYS A 36 -10.30 -15.21 1.21
C LYS A 36 -10.15 -14.94 -0.29
N PRO A 37 -9.44 -15.79 -1.05
CA PRO A 37 -9.25 -15.61 -2.48
C PRO A 37 -10.53 -15.95 -3.28
N GLU A 38 -11.52 -16.59 -2.67
CA GLU A 38 -12.72 -17.04 -3.37
C GLU A 38 -13.55 -15.86 -3.91
N THR A 39 -14.23 -16.09 -5.03
CA THR A 39 -15.04 -15.07 -5.70
C THR A 39 -16.54 -15.34 -5.52
N ILE A 40 -17.07 -16.30 -6.26
CA ILE A 40 -18.46 -16.74 -6.22
C ILE A 40 -18.52 -18.25 -6.09
N ASN A 41 -19.61 -18.72 -5.49
CA ASN A 41 -19.89 -20.13 -5.37
C ASN A 41 -20.28 -20.73 -6.73
N TYR A 42 -19.65 -21.85 -7.11
CA TYR A 42 -19.87 -22.48 -8.41
C TYR A 42 -21.28 -23.06 -8.63
N ARG A 43 -22.02 -23.39 -7.56
CA ARG A 43 -23.39 -23.94 -7.66
C ARG A 43 -24.46 -22.86 -7.54
N SER A 44 -24.31 -21.97 -6.55
CA SER A 44 -25.34 -20.98 -6.25
C SER A 44 -25.14 -19.65 -6.97
N PHE A 45 -23.97 -19.43 -7.59
CA PHE A 45 -23.54 -18.16 -8.19
C PHE A 45 -23.61 -16.96 -7.25
N LYS A 46 -23.64 -17.23 -5.94
CA LYS A 46 -23.64 -16.19 -4.90
C LYS A 46 -22.20 -15.85 -4.50
N PRO A 47 -21.91 -14.59 -4.16
CA PRO A 47 -20.60 -14.21 -3.64
C PRO A 47 -20.24 -14.98 -2.37
N GLU A 48 -18.98 -15.38 -2.28
CA GLU A 48 -18.44 -16.05 -1.10
C GLU A 48 -18.20 -15.05 0.05
N ARG A 49 -18.33 -15.53 1.29
CA ARG A 49 -18.10 -14.71 2.48
C ARG A 49 -16.61 -14.44 2.66
N ASP A 50 -16.27 -13.19 2.96
CA ASP A 50 -14.90 -12.68 3.14
C ASP A 50 -14.02 -12.78 1.88
N GLY A 51 -14.62 -13.14 0.74
CA GLY A 51 -13.99 -13.23 -0.56
C GLY A 51 -13.98 -11.92 -1.33
N LEU A 52 -13.43 -11.96 -2.55
CA LEU A 52 -13.25 -10.81 -3.43
C LEU A 52 -14.55 -10.14 -3.89
N PHE A 53 -15.70 -10.80 -3.75
CA PHE A 53 -17.00 -10.26 -4.14
C PHE A 53 -17.96 -10.12 -2.95
N CYS A 54 -17.46 -10.30 -1.71
CA CYS A 54 -18.27 -10.39 -0.50
C CYS A 54 -19.27 -9.22 -0.37
N GLU A 55 -20.54 -9.56 -0.19
CA GLU A 55 -21.61 -8.56 -0.05
C GLU A 55 -21.52 -7.76 1.26
N ARG A 56 -20.88 -8.30 2.30
CA ARG A 56 -20.66 -7.61 3.56
C ARG A 56 -19.74 -6.41 3.38
N THR A 57 -18.63 -6.61 2.67
CA THR A 57 -17.61 -5.59 2.40
C THR A 57 -18.07 -4.62 1.32
N PHE A 58 -18.51 -5.14 0.17
CA PHE A 58 -18.75 -4.31 -1.01
C PHE A 58 -20.20 -3.85 -1.16
N GLY A 59 -21.13 -4.39 -0.38
CA GLY A 59 -22.57 -4.10 -0.47
C GLY A 59 -23.37 -5.17 -1.24
N PRO A 60 -24.71 -5.06 -1.22
CA PRO A 60 -25.62 -6.09 -1.70
C PRO A 60 -25.64 -6.20 -3.23
N VAL A 61 -25.86 -7.41 -3.77
CA VAL A 61 -25.99 -7.62 -5.24
C VAL A 61 -27.32 -7.11 -5.78
N LYS A 62 -28.38 -7.13 -4.96
CA LYS A 62 -29.72 -6.67 -5.33
C LYS A 62 -30.11 -5.47 -4.47
N ASP A 63 -30.76 -4.49 -5.09
CA ASP A 63 -31.23 -3.30 -4.38
C ASP A 63 -32.12 -3.66 -3.19
N TRP A 64 -31.83 -3.04 -2.05
CA TRP A 64 -32.61 -3.13 -0.82
C TRP A 64 -32.80 -4.56 -0.27
N ASN A 65 -31.93 -5.49 -0.64
CA ASN A 65 -32.02 -6.89 -0.24
C ASN A 65 -30.71 -7.36 0.36
N CYS A 66 -30.75 -7.96 1.56
CA CYS A 66 -29.59 -8.64 2.12
C CYS A 66 -29.36 -10.01 1.44
N HIS A 67 -28.12 -10.51 1.50
CA HIS A 67 -27.70 -11.78 0.89
C HIS A 67 -28.57 -13.00 1.26
N CYS A 68 -28.94 -13.13 2.54
CA CYS A 68 -29.74 -14.26 3.03
C CYS A 68 -31.25 -14.11 2.78
N GLY A 69 -31.71 -12.93 2.37
CA GLY A 69 -33.12 -12.64 2.14
C GLY A 69 -33.98 -12.44 3.40
N LYS A 70 -33.39 -12.36 4.60
CA LYS A 70 -34.12 -12.03 5.85
C LYS A 70 -34.77 -10.64 5.77
N TYR A 71 -33.98 -9.64 5.41
CA TYR A 71 -34.44 -8.27 5.17
C TYR A 71 -34.54 -8.03 3.65
N LYS A 72 -35.74 -7.64 3.22
CA LYS A 72 -36.09 -7.36 1.81
C LYS A 72 -36.94 -6.10 1.71
N GLY A 73 -36.62 -5.27 0.72
CA GLY A 73 -37.33 -4.05 0.37
C GLY A 73 -36.84 -2.81 1.12
N ILE A 74 -37.21 -1.66 0.58
CA ILE A 74 -36.73 -0.33 1.01
C ILE A 74 -37.02 0.00 2.47
N ARG A 75 -38.02 -0.65 3.08
CA ARG A 75 -38.40 -0.48 4.49
C ARG A 75 -37.27 -0.78 5.49
N TYR A 76 -36.29 -1.60 5.09
CA TYR A 76 -35.14 -1.95 5.93
C TYR A 76 -33.87 -1.19 5.53
N ARG A 77 -33.99 -0.06 4.82
CA ARG A 77 -32.86 0.77 4.41
C ARG A 77 -31.92 1.07 5.59
N GLY A 78 -30.63 0.81 5.40
CA GLY A 78 -29.58 1.05 6.40
C GLY A 78 -29.49 -0.01 7.51
N VAL A 79 -30.38 -1.01 7.53
CA VAL A 79 -30.29 -2.12 8.50
C VAL A 79 -29.18 -3.08 8.07
N VAL A 80 -28.26 -3.38 9.00
CA VAL A 80 -27.25 -4.43 8.83
C VAL A 80 -27.85 -5.76 9.27
N CYS A 81 -27.85 -6.74 8.39
CA CYS A 81 -28.45 -8.04 8.70
C CYS A 81 -27.65 -8.81 9.76
N ASP A 82 -28.31 -9.23 10.84
CA ASP A 82 -27.73 -10.03 11.92
C ASP A 82 -27.25 -11.43 11.48
N ARG A 83 -27.86 -12.00 10.43
CA ARG A 83 -27.48 -13.34 9.92
C ARG A 83 -26.27 -13.30 8.97
N CYS A 84 -26.23 -12.33 8.04
CA CYS A 84 -25.23 -12.31 6.97
C CYS A 84 -24.28 -11.09 7.01
N GLY A 85 -24.52 -10.11 7.89
CA GLY A 85 -23.72 -8.90 8.01
C GLY A 85 -23.86 -7.91 6.84
N VAL A 86 -24.74 -8.18 5.87
CA VAL A 86 -24.92 -7.33 4.69
C VAL A 86 -25.86 -6.18 5.04
N GLU A 87 -25.40 -4.97 4.76
CA GLU A 87 -26.20 -3.74 4.86
C GLU A 87 -27.23 -3.67 3.73
N VAL A 88 -28.48 -3.36 4.09
CA VAL A 88 -29.56 -3.18 3.13
C VAL A 88 -29.47 -1.78 2.50
N THR A 89 -28.87 -1.70 1.32
CA THR A 89 -28.68 -0.47 0.55
C THR A 89 -28.86 -0.73 -0.97
N GLN A 90 -28.61 0.27 -1.81
CA GLN A 90 -28.61 0.11 -3.27
C GLN A 90 -27.38 -0.67 -3.73
N ALA A 91 -27.51 -1.51 -4.77
CA ALA A 91 -26.41 -2.26 -5.34
C ALA A 91 -25.34 -1.36 -5.96
N LYS A 92 -25.69 -0.12 -6.35
CA LYS A 92 -24.76 0.89 -6.89
C LYS A 92 -23.51 1.11 -6.02
N VAL A 93 -23.63 0.95 -4.70
CA VAL A 93 -22.49 1.12 -3.78
C VAL A 93 -21.34 0.14 -4.07
N ARG A 94 -21.59 -0.98 -4.76
CA ARG A 94 -20.58 -1.96 -5.19
C ARG A 94 -19.60 -1.44 -6.23
N ARG A 95 -19.88 -0.28 -6.82
CA ARG A 95 -18.94 0.45 -7.69
C ARG A 95 -18.09 1.48 -6.93
N GLU A 96 -18.43 1.77 -5.68
CA GLU A 96 -17.83 2.86 -4.89
C GLU A 96 -17.06 2.34 -3.66
N ARG A 97 -17.53 1.25 -3.02
CA ARG A 97 -16.93 0.69 -1.79
C ARG A 97 -15.63 -0.06 -2.07
N LEU A 98 -14.56 0.34 -1.39
CA LEU A 98 -13.27 -0.35 -1.40
C LEU A 98 -13.21 -1.41 -0.30
N GLY A 99 -12.44 -2.47 -0.55
CA GLY A 99 -11.97 -3.42 0.45
C GLY A 99 -10.49 -3.17 0.75
N HIS A 100 -9.90 -3.93 1.66
CA HIS A 100 -8.45 -3.96 1.85
C HIS A 100 -7.95 -5.37 2.12
N ILE A 101 -6.66 -5.59 1.93
CA ILE A 101 -5.93 -6.78 2.35
C ILE A 101 -4.85 -6.30 3.31
N GLU A 102 -4.86 -6.84 4.53
CA GLU A 102 -3.77 -6.63 5.49
C GLU A 102 -2.60 -7.55 5.09
N LEU A 103 -1.41 -6.97 4.89
CA LEU A 103 -0.25 -7.76 4.49
C LEU A 103 0.43 -8.35 5.72
N ALA A 104 0.77 -9.64 5.65
CA ALA A 104 1.53 -10.31 6.70
C ALA A 104 2.95 -9.73 6.85
N VAL A 105 3.53 -9.30 5.73
CA VAL A 105 4.84 -8.64 5.66
C VAL A 105 4.72 -7.39 4.78
N PRO A 106 5.25 -6.22 5.20
CA PRO A 106 5.29 -5.03 4.37
C PRO A 106 5.95 -5.28 3.00
N VAL A 107 5.47 -4.62 1.95
CA VAL A 107 5.99 -4.75 0.58
C VAL A 107 6.28 -3.38 -0.02
N SER A 108 7.43 -3.22 -0.67
CA SER A 108 7.79 -1.97 -1.35
C SER A 108 6.88 -1.69 -2.54
N HIS A 109 6.35 -0.48 -2.64
CA HIS A 109 5.56 -0.08 -3.80
C HIS A 109 6.47 0.09 -5.03
N ILE A 110 6.20 -0.68 -6.08
CA ILE A 110 7.08 -0.82 -7.26
C ILE A 110 7.46 0.52 -7.92
N TRP A 111 6.54 1.48 -7.98
CA TRP A 111 6.83 2.79 -8.59
C TRP A 111 7.87 3.62 -7.83
N TYR A 112 8.02 3.46 -6.51
CA TYR A 112 8.96 4.30 -5.76
C TYR A 112 10.37 3.72 -5.74
N PHE A 113 10.53 2.43 -6.03
CA PHE A 113 11.85 1.80 -6.11
C PHE A 113 12.36 1.59 -7.54
N LYS A 114 11.51 1.17 -8.52
CA LYS A 114 11.93 0.90 -9.91
C LYS A 114 11.89 2.12 -10.84
N SER A 115 11.11 3.16 -10.53
CA SER A 115 11.09 4.34 -11.39
C SER A 115 12.40 5.13 -11.28
N LEU A 116 12.85 5.73 -12.39
CA LEU A 116 14.07 6.55 -12.42
C LEU A 116 13.74 8.04 -12.26
N PRO A 117 14.39 8.78 -11.35
CA PRO A 117 15.25 8.27 -10.28
C PRO A 117 14.43 7.57 -9.18
N SER A 118 15.01 6.55 -8.55
CA SER A 118 14.38 5.84 -7.43
C SER A 118 14.16 6.79 -6.26
N ARG A 119 12.92 6.93 -5.79
CA ARG A 119 12.61 7.84 -4.67
C ARG A 119 13.15 7.30 -3.36
N ILE A 120 12.99 5.99 -3.14
CA ILE A 120 13.53 5.29 -1.98
C ILE A 120 15.06 5.32 -2.01
N GLY A 121 15.67 4.97 -3.15
CA GLY A 121 17.13 4.99 -3.29
C GLY A 121 17.72 6.38 -3.06
N ALA A 122 17.09 7.43 -3.60
CA ALA A 122 17.51 8.80 -3.35
C ALA A 122 17.44 9.18 -1.87
N LEU A 123 16.39 8.80 -1.14
CA LEU A 123 16.28 9.15 0.29
C LEU A 123 17.36 8.45 1.12
N LEU A 124 17.57 7.15 0.89
CA LEU A 124 18.53 6.33 1.63
C LEU A 124 19.99 6.47 1.15
N ASP A 125 20.24 7.19 0.06
CA ASP A 125 21.56 7.25 -0.61
C ASP A 125 22.08 5.88 -1.08
N ILE A 126 21.16 4.99 -1.46
CA ILE A 126 21.47 3.63 -1.93
C ILE A 126 21.15 3.54 -3.43
N SER A 127 22.07 2.93 -4.19
CA SER A 127 21.84 2.67 -5.61
C SER A 127 20.62 1.76 -5.83
N MET A 128 19.92 1.92 -6.96
CA MET A 128 18.75 1.09 -7.27
C MET A 128 19.06 -0.41 -7.24
N ARG A 129 20.25 -0.81 -7.72
CA ARG A 129 20.70 -2.21 -7.70
C ARG A 129 20.89 -2.73 -6.28
N ASN A 130 21.50 -1.95 -5.41
CA ASN A 130 21.69 -2.34 -4.01
C ASN A 130 20.35 -2.41 -3.27
N LEU A 131 19.46 -1.45 -3.50
CA LEU A 131 18.10 -1.49 -2.95
C LEU A 131 17.35 -2.74 -3.41
N GLU A 132 17.51 -3.14 -4.68
CA GLU A 132 16.92 -4.37 -5.23
C GLU A 132 17.44 -5.62 -4.50
N ARG A 133 18.76 -5.72 -4.24
CA ARG A 133 19.37 -6.82 -3.47
C ARG A 133 18.79 -6.94 -2.06
N VAL A 134 18.59 -5.82 -1.37
CA VAL A 134 17.96 -5.81 -0.04
C VAL A 134 16.49 -6.24 -0.12
N LEU A 135 15.72 -5.68 -1.05
CA LEU A 135 14.29 -5.97 -1.21
C LEU A 135 14.00 -7.41 -1.61
N TYR A 136 14.89 -8.04 -2.39
CA TYR A 136 14.79 -9.44 -2.80
C TYR A 136 15.52 -10.42 -1.88
N TYR A 137 15.89 -9.99 -0.66
CA TYR A 137 16.49 -10.86 0.36
C TYR A 137 17.84 -11.48 -0.06
N GLU A 138 18.60 -10.80 -0.94
CA GLU A 138 19.95 -11.24 -1.36
C GLU A 138 21.04 -10.69 -0.45
N SER A 139 20.83 -9.52 0.16
CA SER A 139 21.82 -8.87 1.02
C SER A 139 21.14 -8.19 2.20
N TYR A 140 21.91 -8.04 3.27
CA TYR A 140 21.52 -7.32 4.46
C TYR A 140 21.83 -5.83 4.29
N VAL A 141 21.07 -4.99 4.98
CA VAL A 141 21.39 -3.57 5.18
C VAL A 141 21.63 -3.34 6.66
N VAL A 142 22.67 -2.58 7.00
CA VAL A 142 22.97 -2.20 8.38
C VAL A 142 21.95 -1.18 8.87
N MET A 143 21.19 -1.56 9.90
CA MET A 143 20.17 -0.74 10.54
C MET A 143 20.77 0.09 11.68
N ASP A 144 21.56 -0.57 12.53
CA ASP A 144 22.31 0.04 13.61
C ASP A 144 23.73 -0.55 13.61
N PRO A 145 24.77 0.28 13.47
CA PRO A 145 26.15 -0.19 13.48
C PRO A 145 26.58 -0.77 14.84
N GLY A 146 25.96 -0.36 15.96
CA GLY A 146 26.39 -0.79 17.29
C GLY A 146 27.89 -0.53 17.53
N ASP A 147 28.60 -1.57 17.99
CA ASP A 147 30.06 -1.55 18.19
C ASP A 147 30.87 -1.95 16.94
N SER A 148 30.22 -2.10 15.79
CA SER A 148 30.89 -2.51 14.55
C SER A 148 31.51 -1.34 13.79
N GLU A 149 32.48 -1.65 12.95
CA GLU A 149 33.09 -0.70 12.00
C GLU A 149 32.18 -0.40 10.79
N ALA A 150 31.07 -1.14 10.63
CA ALA A 150 30.17 -0.95 9.50
C ALA A 150 29.36 0.33 9.66
N GLU A 151 29.14 1.07 8.56
CA GLU A 151 28.29 2.27 8.59
C GLU A 151 26.81 1.91 8.36
N LYS A 152 25.92 2.68 8.96
CA LYS A 152 24.48 2.54 8.73
C LYS A 152 24.13 2.73 7.25
N GLY A 153 23.23 1.89 6.73
CA GLY A 153 22.82 1.94 5.31
C GLY A 153 23.81 1.25 4.35
N THR A 154 24.95 0.77 4.84
CA THR A 154 25.83 -0.10 4.06
C THR A 154 25.20 -1.47 3.89
N LEU A 155 25.52 -2.13 2.77
CA LEU A 155 25.06 -3.47 2.49
C LEU A 155 26.12 -4.47 2.94
N LEU A 156 25.66 -5.56 3.55
CA LEU A 156 26.51 -6.69 3.93
C LEU A 156 25.96 -7.96 3.27
N THR A 157 26.86 -8.74 2.70
CA THR A 157 26.62 -10.13 2.32
C THR A 157 26.57 -11.02 3.57
N GLU A 158 26.12 -12.25 3.41
CA GLU A 158 26.10 -13.22 4.51
C GLU A 158 27.51 -13.55 5.02
N GLU A 159 28.49 -13.64 4.11
CA GLU A 159 29.91 -13.89 4.43
C GLU A 159 30.49 -12.72 5.24
N GLU A 160 30.32 -11.47 4.78
CA GLU A 160 30.80 -10.27 5.49
C GLU A 160 30.15 -10.13 6.88
N LEU A 161 28.86 -10.44 7.01
CA LEU A 161 28.19 -10.43 8.30
C LEU A 161 28.75 -11.51 9.25
N MET A 162 29.12 -12.66 8.71
CA MET A 162 29.73 -13.75 9.49
C MET A 162 31.12 -13.36 9.97
N GLU A 163 31.95 -12.76 9.11
CA GLU A 163 33.28 -12.27 9.46
C GLU A 163 33.23 -11.21 10.58
N LEU A 164 32.29 -10.25 10.49
CA LEU A 164 32.09 -9.25 11.55
C LEU A 164 31.73 -9.91 12.89
N ARG A 165 30.84 -10.91 12.86
CA ARG A 165 30.45 -11.66 14.06
C ARG A 165 31.60 -12.46 14.67
N GLU A 166 32.47 -13.03 13.83
CA GLU A 166 33.69 -13.72 14.29
C GLU A 166 34.68 -12.77 14.97
N GLN A 167 34.68 -11.50 14.56
CA GLN A 167 35.45 -10.43 15.20
C GLN A 167 34.77 -9.83 16.45
N ASN A 168 33.70 -10.47 16.96
CA ASN A 168 32.85 -9.97 18.06
C ASN A 168 32.14 -8.63 17.75
N GLN A 169 32.01 -8.26 16.48
CA GLN A 169 31.20 -7.11 16.06
C GLN A 169 29.78 -7.58 15.76
N THR A 170 28.78 -6.98 16.41
CA THR A 170 27.38 -7.40 16.27
C THR A 170 26.49 -6.26 15.77
N PRO A 171 26.59 -5.87 14.49
CA PRO A 171 25.68 -4.88 13.92
C PRO A 171 24.25 -5.43 13.88
N VAL A 172 23.27 -4.55 14.08
CA VAL A 172 21.86 -4.86 13.81
C VAL A 172 21.64 -4.69 12.32
N VAL A 173 21.30 -5.78 11.65
CA VAL A 173 21.07 -5.80 10.21
C VAL A 173 19.65 -6.25 9.90
N GLY A 174 19.11 -5.74 8.79
CA GLY A 174 17.80 -6.09 8.29
C GLY A 174 17.84 -6.47 6.82
N MET A 175 16.78 -7.12 6.35
CA MET A 175 16.57 -7.42 4.92
C MET A 175 15.11 -7.24 4.53
N GLY A 176 14.85 -7.18 3.23
CA GLY A 176 13.51 -7.03 2.69
C GLY A 176 12.91 -5.64 2.88
N ALA A 177 11.63 -5.53 2.53
CA ALA A 177 10.87 -4.29 2.68
C ALA A 177 10.67 -3.81 4.14
N PRO A 178 10.59 -4.67 5.18
CA PRO A 178 10.54 -4.21 6.57
C PRO A 178 11.76 -3.37 6.97
N ALA A 179 12.96 -3.85 6.65
CA ALA A 179 14.20 -3.11 6.92
C ALA A 179 14.24 -1.75 6.21
N VAL A 180 13.85 -1.73 4.93
CA VAL A 180 13.76 -0.48 4.15
C VAL A 180 12.73 0.49 4.74
N ARG A 181 11.60 -0.01 5.24
CA ARG A 181 10.57 0.82 5.90
C ARG A 181 11.14 1.48 7.15
N ASP A 182 11.81 0.71 7.98
CA ASP A 182 12.33 1.18 9.27
C ASP A 182 13.43 2.23 9.04
N LEU A 183 14.34 2.00 8.08
CA LEU A 183 15.31 3.02 7.66
C LEU A 183 14.64 4.30 7.16
N LEU A 184 13.58 4.18 6.35
CA LEU A 184 12.85 5.34 5.84
C LEU A 184 12.09 6.09 6.95
N ALA A 185 11.67 5.40 8.01
CA ALA A 185 10.93 5.98 9.12
C ALA A 185 11.83 6.83 10.03
N GLU A 186 13.13 6.54 10.07
CA GLU A 186 14.11 7.24 10.89
C GLU A 186 14.69 8.50 10.23
N ILE A 187 14.41 8.74 8.95
CA ILE A 187 14.92 9.92 8.24
C ILE A 187 14.26 11.20 8.76
N ASP A 188 15.06 12.12 9.30
CA ASP A 188 14.65 13.51 9.48
C ASP A 188 14.80 14.27 8.15
N ILE A 189 13.65 14.65 7.58
CA ILE A 189 13.58 15.33 6.28
C ILE A 189 14.08 16.77 6.34
N GLU A 190 13.93 17.46 7.47
CA GLU A 190 14.40 18.84 7.63
C GLU A 190 15.93 18.86 7.79
N GLU A 191 16.48 17.97 8.61
CA GLU A 191 17.93 17.83 8.78
C GLU A 191 18.60 17.44 7.45
N LEU A 192 18.08 16.41 6.77
CA LEU A 192 18.62 15.95 5.49
C LEU A 192 18.52 17.04 4.40
N SER A 193 17.46 17.85 4.40
CA SER A 193 17.33 19.00 3.50
C SER A 193 18.44 20.03 3.74
N ALA A 194 18.70 20.39 5.00
CA ALA A 194 19.73 21.35 5.37
C ALA A 194 21.13 20.86 4.97
N GLU A 195 21.44 19.59 5.25
CA GLU A 195 22.69 18.93 4.89
C GLU A 195 22.93 18.96 3.38
N LEU A 196 21.94 18.52 2.58
CA LEU A 196 22.06 18.46 1.13
C LEU A 196 22.19 19.85 0.50
N ARG A 197 21.50 20.86 1.03
CA ARG A 197 21.67 22.26 0.58
C ARG A 197 23.08 22.78 0.85
N ALA A 198 23.67 22.43 2.00
CA ALA A 198 25.04 22.79 2.31
C ALA A 198 26.03 22.08 1.37
N ARG A 199 25.85 20.77 1.16
CA ARG A 199 26.66 19.96 0.23
C ARG A 199 26.63 20.54 -1.19
N VAL A 200 25.46 20.88 -1.72
CA VAL A 200 25.33 21.47 -3.07
C VAL A 200 26.05 22.82 -3.21
N ARG A 201 26.14 23.62 -2.14
CA ARG A 201 26.86 24.92 -2.16
C ARG A 201 28.37 24.75 -2.13
N MET A 202 28.87 23.80 -1.34
CA MET A 202 30.31 23.57 -1.15
C MET A 202 30.93 22.69 -2.24
N GLU A 203 30.15 21.78 -2.83
CA GLU A 203 30.64 20.82 -3.81
C GLU A 203 31.14 21.50 -5.09
N THR A 204 32.39 21.22 -5.45
CA THR A 204 33.08 21.79 -6.61
C THR A 204 32.91 20.91 -7.85
N SER A 205 32.72 19.60 -7.67
CA SER A 205 32.50 18.67 -8.77
C SER A 205 31.10 18.83 -9.36
N ILE A 206 31.03 19.08 -10.68
CA ILE A 206 29.78 19.21 -11.42
C ILE A 206 28.92 17.95 -11.26
N GLN A 207 29.54 16.76 -11.33
CA GLN A 207 28.83 15.49 -11.27
C GLN A 207 28.22 15.23 -9.88
N ARG A 208 29.01 15.37 -8.81
CA ARG A 208 28.53 15.19 -7.42
C ARG A 208 27.48 16.22 -7.05
N LYS A 209 27.64 17.46 -7.54
CA LYS A 209 26.63 18.51 -7.35
C LYS A 209 25.31 18.19 -8.04
N GLN A 210 25.33 17.64 -9.26
CA GLN A 210 24.11 17.20 -9.95
C GLN A 210 23.40 16.05 -9.24
N GLU A 211 24.15 15.10 -8.68
CA GLU A 211 23.61 13.98 -7.91
C GLU A 211 22.95 14.46 -6.61
N ALA A 212 23.65 15.31 -5.84
CA ALA A 212 23.11 15.93 -4.65
C ALA A 212 21.87 16.78 -4.93
N LEU A 213 21.81 17.48 -6.07
CA LEU A 213 20.61 18.22 -6.52
C LEU A 213 19.42 17.30 -6.83
N LYS A 214 19.64 16.15 -7.48
CA LYS A 214 18.58 15.17 -7.75
C LYS A 214 18.02 14.61 -6.43
N ARG A 215 18.89 14.34 -5.46
CA ARG A 215 18.53 13.88 -4.12
C ARG A 215 17.75 14.93 -3.35
N LEU A 216 18.26 16.17 -3.31
CA LEU A 216 17.61 17.31 -2.67
C LEU A 216 16.20 17.57 -3.24
N LYS A 217 16.00 17.41 -4.55
CA LYS A 217 14.67 17.57 -5.17
C LYS A 217 13.64 16.60 -4.59
N VAL A 218 14.02 15.36 -4.30
CA VAL A 218 13.13 14.37 -3.68
C VAL A 218 12.84 14.74 -2.23
N VAL A 219 13.87 15.11 -1.47
CA VAL A 219 13.75 15.53 -0.06
C VAL A 219 12.83 16.74 0.08
N GLU A 220 12.99 17.78 -0.74
CA GLU A 220 12.11 18.96 -0.73
C GLU A 220 10.66 18.60 -1.07
N ALA A 221 10.44 17.64 -1.97
CA ALA A 221 9.08 17.21 -2.32
C ALA A 221 8.38 16.56 -1.12
N PHE A 222 9.10 15.76 -0.33
CA PHE A 222 8.56 15.21 0.93
C PHE A 222 8.30 16.32 1.96
N ARG A 223 9.26 17.22 2.14
CA ARG A 223 9.17 18.36 3.06
C ARG A 223 7.93 19.24 2.80
N GLN A 224 7.61 19.49 1.54
CA GLN A 224 6.48 20.34 1.14
C GLN A 224 5.12 19.62 1.14
N SER A 225 5.12 18.28 1.06
CA SER A 225 3.89 17.50 0.87
C SER A 225 3.34 16.88 2.16
N GLU A 226 4.05 17.03 3.28
CA GLU A 226 3.76 16.43 4.59
C GLU A 226 3.62 14.89 4.55
N ASN A 227 4.04 14.26 3.46
CA ASN A 227 4.05 12.82 3.35
C ASN A 227 5.20 12.25 4.17
N ARG A 228 5.00 11.08 4.77
CA ARG A 228 6.10 10.34 5.40
C ARG A 228 6.78 9.40 4.39
N PRO A 229 8.13 9.34 4.36
CA PRO A 229 8.85 8.46 3.43
C PRO A 229 8.47 6.98 3.53
N ASN A 230 8.22 6.49 4.74
CA ASN A 230 7.89 5.09 5.00
C ASN A 230 6.53 4.66 4.38
N TRP A 231 5.65 5.60 4.02
CA TRP A 231 4.39 5.28 3.31
C TRP A 231 4.61 4.72 1.89
N MET A 232 5.83 4.78 1.36
CA MET A 232 6.19 4.10 0.11
C MET A 232 6.29 2.57 0.27
N ILE A 233 6.35 2.07 1.50
CA ILE A 233 6.26 0.65 1.83
C ILE A 233 4.83 0.36 2.28
N LEU A 234 4.16 -0.53 1.57
CA LEU A 234 2.77 -0.88 1.80
C LEU A 234 2.66 -1.93 2.90
N GLU A 235 1.85 -1.65 3.90
CA GLU A 235 1.40 -2.62 4.91
C GLU A 235 -0.03 -3.11 4.60
N VAL A 236 -0.77 -2.33 3.82
CA VAL A 236 -2.16 -2.59 3.46
C VAL A 236 -2.34 -2.29 1.98
N ILE A 237 -3.05 -3.18 1.27
CA ILE A 237 -3.38 -2.99 -0.14
C ILE A 237 -4.89 -2.76 -0.29
N PRO A 238 -5.33 -1.66 -0.94
CA PRO A 238 -6.74 -1.48 -1.25
C PRO A 238 -7.22 -2.47 -2.32
N VAL A 239 -8.43 -2.99 -2.13
CA VAL A 239 -9.11 -3.85 -3.10
C VAL A 239 -10.16 -3.03 -3.84
N ILE A 240 -9.98 -2.93 -5.15
CA ILE A 240 -10.88 -2.19 -6.05
C ILE A 240 -12.31 -2.78 -5.98
N PRO A 241 -13.36 -1.95 -6.13
CA PRO A 241 -14.74 -2.40 -6.05
C PRO A 241 -15.06 -3.46 -7.13
N PRO A 242 -15.87 -4.49 -6.81
CA PRO A 242 -16.12 -5.64 -7.68
C PRO A 242 -16.75 -5.27 -9.02
N ASP A 243 -17.57 -4.21 -9.08
CA ASP A 243 -18.22 -3.78 -10.32
C ASP A 243 -17.25 -3.11 -11.32
N LEU A 244 -16.04 -2.75 -10.87
CA LEU A 244 -14.94 -2.32 -11.75
C LEU A 244 -14.08 -3.51 -12.23
N ARG A 245 -14.31 -4.71 -11.70
CA ARG A 245 -13.63 -5.97 -12.06
C ARG A 245 -14.63 -7.13 -12.16
N PRO A 246 -15.66 -7.02 -13.02
CA PRO A 246 -16.80 -7.94 -13.01
C PRO A 246 -16.43 -9.37 -13.42
N LEU A 247 -17.27 -10.31 -12.99
CA LEU A 247 -17.32 -11.68 -13.50
C LEU A 247 -18.53 -11.77 -14.43
N VAL A 248 -18.28 -11.96 -15.72
CA VAL A 248 -19.36 -11.98 -16.72
C VAL A 248 -19.73 -13.42 -17.03
N PRO A 249 -20.98 -13.85 -16.81
CA PRO A 249 -21.41 -15.19 -17.21
C PRO A 249 -21.41 -15.31 -18.73
N LEU A 250 -20.90 -16.43 -19.22
CA LEU A 250 -20.91 -16.82 -20.63
C LEU A 250 -21.87 -18.00 -20.84
N GLU A 251 -22.20 -18.27 -22.10
CA GLU A 251 -22.96 -19.46 -22.47
C GLU A 251 -22.25 -20.74 -22.01
N GLY A 252 -23.03 -21.75 -21.60
CA GLY A 252 -22.50 -23.02 -21.10
C GLY A 252 -21.95 -22.98 -19.66
N GLY A 253 -22.35 -22.00 -18.85
CA GLY A 253 -22.01 -21.95 -17.42
C GLY A 253 -20.57 -21.55 -17.12
N ARG A 254 -19.86 -20.98 -18.11
CA ARG A 254 -18.51 -20.43 -17.94
C ARG A 254 -18.58 -18.97 -17.46
N PHE A 255 -17.50 -18.47 -16.89
CA PHE A 255 -17.36 -17.07 -16.50
C PHE A 255 -16.12 -16.48 -17.14
N ALA A 256 -16.25 -15.29 -17.72
CA ALA A 256 -15.12 -14.44 -18.06
C ALA A 256 -14.68 -13.69 -16.80
N THR A 257 -13.39 -13.74 -16.50
CA THR A 257 -12.80 -13.12 -15.32
C THR A 257 -11.85 -11.99 -15.73
N SER A 258 -11.90 -10.86 -15.05
CA SER A 258 -10.87 -9.82 -15.19
C SER A 258 -9.52 -10.31 -14.64
N ASP A 259 -8.42 -10.01 -15.34
CA ASP A 259 -7.05 -10.32 -14.92
C ASP A 259 -6.74 -9.82 -13.50
N LEU A 260 -7.34 -8.69 -13.09
CA LEU A 260 -7.20 -8.15 -11.73
C LEU A 260 -7.66 -9.13 -10.65
N ASN A 261 -8.74 -9.89 -10.91
CA ASN A 261 -9.23 -10.87 -9.93
C ASN A 261 -8.21 -11.99 -9.75
N ASP A 262 -7.53 -12.44 -10.81
CA ASP A 262 -6.50 -13.48 -10.69
C ASP A 262 -5.24 -12.97 -10.00
N LEU A 263 -4.84 -11.71 -10.23
CA LEU A 263 -3.76 -11.08 -9.47
C LEU A 263 -4.11 -10.97 -7.98
N TYR A 264 -5.31 -10.50 -7.63
CA TYR A 264 -5.75 -10.45 -6.23
C TYR A 264 -5.76 -11.83 -5.58
N ARG A 265 -6.25 -12.86 -6.28
CA ARG A 265 -6.24 -14.25 -5.79
C ARG A 265 -4.83 -14.73 -5.48
N ARG A 266 -3.86 -14.46 -6.36
CA ARG A 266 -2.44 -14.82 -6.15
C ARG A 266 -1.86 -14.11 -4.93
N VAL A 267 -2.14 -12.81 -4.78
CA VAL A 267 -1.68 -12.04 -3.61
C VAL A 267 -2.25 -12.60 -2.32
N ILE A 268 -3.58 -12.80 -2.24
CA ILE A 268 -4.23 -13.32 -1.04
C ILE A 268 -3.73 -14.74 -0.70
N ASN A 269 -3.62 -15.63 -1.69
CA ASN A 269 -3.08 -16.97 -1.49
C ASN A 269 -1.65 -16.96 -0.95
N ARG A 270 -0.81 -16.04 -1.43
CA ARG A 270 0.58 -15.92 -0.97
C ARG A 270 0.67 -15.27 0.40
N ASN A 271 -0.22 -14.33 0.71
CA ASN A 271 -0.27 -13.64 2.00
C ASN A 271 -0.77 -14.56 3.14
N ASN A 272 -1.69 -15.48 2.82
CA ASN A 272 -2.23 -16.45 3.77
C ASN A 272 -1.32 -17.66 4.01
N ARG A 273 -0.40 -17.94 3.07
CA ARG A 273 0.52 -19.07 3.13
C ARG A 273 1.76 -18.70 3.94
#